data_AF-A0A9C9X1T7-F1
#
_entry.id   AF-A0A9C9X1T7-F1
#
_cell.length_a   1.000
_cell.length_b   1.000
_cell.length_c   1.000
_cell.angle_alpha   90.00
_cell.angle_beta   90.00
_cell.angle_gamma   90.00
#
_symmetry.space_group_name_H-M   'P 1'
#
loop_
_entity.id
_entity.type
_entity.pdbx_description
1 polymer ?
#
loop_
_entity_poly.entity_id
_entity_poly.type
_entity_poly.pdbx_seq_one_letter_code
_entity_poly.pdbx_strand_id
1 'polypeptide(L)'
;MKTNQEKLVKLSVMGAIDHPTLRKTGYVISSQGQAEVYPSVGGVTYNIRIGDPAIGWMADHVEPGASIINTGKSVGEYSPNGALNVLACIGNEATVVSGEAKGARGYVTGKHGGIDHVMVDFEPDVLENLLIDDKILIKSFGVGLQLEAYPEIKVMNIDPGLLEILSIKQGSQLKIGVTHILPAKLMGAGLGNVSAHSGDYDIQMFDQKAISEYHLDSLRFGDVVAIMDSDASYGWIYREGAVTIGVIAHSNSVISGHGPGVTTIFTSSSGKIEPVLNRDANLKNYLYQK
;
A
#
# COMPACT_ATOMS: atom_id res chain seq x y z
N MET A 1 19.49 1.81 -12.57
CA MET A 1 19.49 3.18 -11.99
C MET A 1 20.43 3.15 -10.80
N LYS A 2 21.27 4.19 -10.58
CA LYS A 2 22.21 4.19 -9.44
C LYS A 2 21.52 4.69 -8.17
N THR A 3 21.70 3.95 -7.08
CA THR A 3 21.08 4.21 -5.77
C THR A 3 22.12 4.05 -4.65
N ASN A 4 21.77 4.43 -3.43
CA ASN A 4 22.56 4.20 -2.22
C ASN A 4 22.27 2.83 -1.56
N GLN A 5 21.80 1.83 -2.31
CA GLN A 5 21.30 0.56 -1.73
C GLN A 5 22.33 -0.17 -0.85
N GLU A 6 23.62 -0.03 -1.16
CA GLU A 6 24.74 -0.63 -0.44
C GLU A 6 24.90 -0.07 0.98
N LYS A 7 24.30 1.08 1.27
CA LYS A 7 24.30 1.73 2.59
C LYS A 7 23.04 1.43 3.39
N LEU A 8 22.06 0.76 2.80
CA LEU A 8 20.81 0.46 3.48
C LEU A 8 20.97 -0.72 4.43
N VAL A 9 20.25 -0.67 5.55
CA VAL A 9 20.23 -1.74 6.53
C VAL A 9 19.07 -2.67 6.22
N LYS A 10 19.37 -3.97 6.14
CA LYS A 10 18.38 -5.03 6.10
C LYS A 10 18.18 -5.57 7.52
N LEU A 11 16.95 -5.52 8.03
CA LEU A 11 16.63 -5.87 9.42
C LEU A 11 15.44 -6.84 9.46
N SER A 12 15.40 -7.70 10.48
CA SER A 12 14.22 -8.50 10.79
C SER A 12 13.13 -7.66 11.42
N VAL A 13 11.94 -7.67 10.82
CA VAL A 13 10.74 -7.07 11.38
C VAL A 13 9.66 -8.14 11.37
N MET A 14 8.93 -8.30 12.47
CA MET A 14 7.98 -9.40 12.63
C MET A 14 6.60 -8.84 12.94
N GLY A 15 5.57 -9.49 12.43
CA GLY A 15 4.18 -9.34 12.86
C GLY A 15 3.54 -10.71 13.03
N ALA A 16 2.28 -10.72 13.42
CA ALA A 16 1.41 -11.89 13.39
C ALA A 16 0.14 -11.53 12.61
N ILE A 17 -0.47 -12.51 11.97
CA ILE A 17 -1.76 -12.32 11.29
C ILE A 17 -2.78 -11.86 12.32
N ASP A 18 -3.37 -10.68 12.10
CA ASP A 18 -4.32 -10.09 13.03
C ASP A 18 -5.74 -10.59 12.76
N HIS A 19 -6.60 -10.50 13.77
CA HIS A 19 -8.02 -10.77 13.63
C HIS A 19 -8.70 -9.80 12.65
N PRO A 20 -9.76 -10.23 11.94
CA PRO A 20 -10.66 -9.28 11.29
C PRO A 20 -11.31 -8.41 12.36
N THR A 21 -11.44 -7.10 12.09
CA THR A 21 -12.01 -6.16 13.05
C THR A 21 -13.23 -5.45 12.49
N LEU A 22 -14.19 -5.18 13.37
CA LEU A 22 -15.39 -4.40 13.08
C LEU A 22 -15.64 -3.42 14.23
N ARG A 23 -16.41 -2.37 13.93
CA ARG A 23 -16.99 -1.54 14.99
C ARG A 23 -17.86 -2.42 15.90
N LYS A 24 -17.91 -2.11 17.19
CA LYS A 24 -18.69 -2.89 18.18
C LYS A 24 -20.17 -3.04 17.83
N THR A 25 -20.71 -2.09 17.07
CA THR A 25 -22.10 -2.10 16.60
C THR A 25 -22.33 -3.05 15.43
N GLY A 26 -21.27 -3.50 14.75
CA GLY A 26 -21.32 -4.22 13.48
C GLY A 26 -21.63 -3.34 12.27
N TYR A 27 -21.98 -2.06 12.48
CA TYR A 27 -22.37 -1.14 11.42
C TYR A 27 -21.23 -0.21 11.01
N VAL A 28 -21.13 0.04 9.70
CA VAL A 28 -20.46 1.20 9.11
C VAL A 28 -21.50 2.18 8.59
N ILE A 29 -21.16 3.48 8.52
CA ILE A 29 -22.08 4.52 8.02
C ILE A 29 -21.58 4.97 6.65
N SER A 30 -22.40 4.77 5.63
CA SER A 30 -22.07 5.18 4.26
C SER A 30 -22.09 6.70 4.10
N SER A 31 -21.55 7.18 2.98
CA SER A 31 -21.55 8.59 2.61
C SER A 31 -22.94 9.19 2.41
N GLN A 32 -23.96 8.34 2.28
CA GLN A 32 -25.38 8.73 2.24
C GLN A 32 -26.06 8.71 3.61
N GLY A 33 -25.31 8.44 4.68
CA GLY A 33 -25.84 8.35 6.05
C GLY A 33 -26.59 7.05 6.36
N GLN A 34 -26.43 6.00 5.54
CA GLN A 34 -27.08 4.71 5.75
C GLN A 34 -26.19 3.79 6.58
N ALA A 35 -26.77 3.06 7.53
CA ALA A 35 -26.06 2.04 8.29
C ALA A 35 -26.02 0.72 7.51
N GLU A 36 -24.81 0.19 7.29
CA GLU A 36 -24.56 -1.03 6.53
C GLU A 36 -23.72 -2.01 7.35
N VAL A 37 -23.83 -3.31 7.02
CA VAL A 37 -23.06 -4.38 7.67
C VAL A 37 -22.23 -5.07 6.61
N TYR A 38 -20.91 -4.91 6.69
CA TYR A 38 -19.98 -5.39 5.70
C TYR A 38 -18.74 -6.04 6.34
N PRO A 39 -18.13 -7.04 5.68
CA PRO A 39 -16.75 -7.42 5.97
C PRO A 39 -15.82 -6.21 5.84
N SER A 40 -14.74 -6.21 6.64
CA SER A 40 -13.80 -5.10 6.68
C SER A 40 -12.34 -5.57 6.80
N VAL A 41 -11.49 -4.75 7.40
CA VAL A 41 -10.04 -4.95 7.57
C VAL A 41 -9.69 -6.18 8.44
N GLY A 42 -8.47 -6.66 8.30
CA GLY A 42 -7.85 -7.71 9.12
C GLY A 42 -8.15 -9.13 8.68
N GLY A 43 -7.37 -10.08 9.21
CA GLY A 43 -7.51 -11.50 8.91
C GLY A 43 -6.78 -11.97 7.66
N VAL A 44 -7.23 -13.12 7.16
CA VAL A 44 -6.82 -13.70 5.88
C VAL A 44 -8.03 -13.61 4.93
N THR A 45 -7.87 -12.87 3.84
CA THR A 45 -8.89 -12.74 2.80
C THR A 45 -8.64 -13.77 1.71
N TYR A 46 -9.42 -14.86 1.76
CA TYR A 46 -9.20 -16.05 0.93
C TYR A 46 -9.51 -15.86 -0.57
N ASN A 47 -10.43 -14.95 -0.92
CA ASN A 47 -10.93 -14.80 -2.28
C ASN A 47 -10.50 -13.51 -2.99
N ILE A 48 -9.60 -12.73 -2.38
CA ILE A 48 -9.15 -11.44 -2.91
C ILE A 48 -7.64 -11.30 -2.68
N ARG A 49 -6.90 -11.09 -3.77
CA ARG A 49 -5.44 -10.93 -3.78
C ARG A 49 -5.01 -9.77 -4.67
N ILE A 50 -3.71 -9.49 -4.69
CA ILE A 50 -3.16 -8.52 -5.65
C ILE A 50 -3.50 -8.89 -7.10
N GLY A 51 -3.83 -7.88 -7.89
CA GLY A 51 -4.31 -8.00 -9.27
C GLY A 51 -5.81 -8.25 -9.43
N ASP A 52 -6.53 -8.58 -8.36
CA ASP A 52 -8.00 -8.60 -8.37
C ASP A 52 -8.57 -7.17 -8.34
N PRO A 53 -9.83 -6.95 -8.75
CA PRO A 53 -10.46 -5.64 -8.65
C PRO A 53 -10.43 -5.10 -7.22
N ALA A 54 -10.06 -3.84 -7.02
CA ALA A 54 -10.12 -3.17 -5.73
C ALA A 54 -11.53 -2.63 -5.43
N ILE A 55 -12.43 -2.66 -6.41
CA ILE A 55 -13.74 -1.99 -6.39
C ILE A 55 -14.85 -3.00 -6.68
N GLY A 56 -16.03 -2.75 -6.12
CA GLY A 56 -17.25 -3.49 -6.45
C GLY A 56 -17.56 -4.63 -5.48
N TRP A 57 -16.83 -4.74 -4.38
CA TRP A 57 -17.11 -5.69 -3.32
C TRP A 57 -18.22 -5.16 -2.39
N MET A 58 -19.03 -6.07 -1.87
CA MET A 58 -19.98 -5.80 -0.78
C MET A 58 -19.23 -5.77 0.55
N ALA A 59 -18.32 -4.81 0.69
CA ALA A 59 -17.35 -4.74 1.76
C ALA A 59 -16.91 -3.28 2.05
N ASP A 60 -16.18 -3.06 3.14
CA ASP A 60 -15.59 -1.77 3.51
C ASP A 60 -14.11 -1.93 3.88
N HIS A 61 -13.18 -1.32 3.13
CA HIS A 61 -11.73 -1.41 3.41
C HIS A 61 -11.16 -2.85 3.43
N VAL A 62 -11.53 -3.71 2.48
CA VAL A 62 -10.92 -5.05 2.40
C VAL A 62 -9.44 -4.94 2.11
N GLU A 63 -8.65 -5.60 2.95
CA GLU A 63 -7.21 -5.79 2.77
C GLU A 63 -6.96 -7.12 2.04
N PRO A 64 -6.19 -7.16 0.94
CA PRO A 64 -5.96 -8.39 0.19
C PRO A 64 -4.91 -9.29 0.85
N GLY A 65 -5.07 -10.61 0.74
CA GLY A 65 -4.12 -11.58 1.28
C GLY A 65 -4.21 -11.68 2.81
N ALA A 66 -3.08 -11.56 3.51
CA ALA A 66 -3.02 -11.63 4.97
C ALA A 66 -2.62 -10.28 5.58
N SER A 67 -3.40 -9.81 6.53
CA SER A 67 -3.12 -8.60 7.30
C SER A 67 -2.36 -8.93 8.57
N ILE A 68 -1.23 -8.27 8.78
CA ILE A 68 -0.39 -8.49 9.96
C ILE A 68 -0.25 -7.24 10.83
N ILE A 69 -0.12 -7.48 12.13
CA ILE A 69 0.14 -6.47 13.15
C ILE A 69 1.27 -6.93 14.07
N ASN A 70 1.96 -6.01 14.75
CA ASN A 70 2.88 -6.35 15.83
C ASN A 70 2.32 -5.89 17.19
N THR A 71 1.92 -6.85 18.02
CA THR A 71 1.37 -6.63 19.37
C THR A 71 2.43 -6.56 20.47
N GLY A 72 3.72 -6.51 20.10
CA GLY A 72 4.82 -6.36 21.04
C GLY A 72 4.66 -5.13 21.93
N LYS A 73 5.03 -5.27 23.20
CA LYS A 73 4.91 -4.19 24.18
C LYS A 73 5.81 -3.01 23.81
N SER A 74 5.21 -1.83 23.65
CA SER A 74 5.93 -0.58 23.49
C SER A 74 6.77 -0.24 24.74
N VAL A 75 7.94 0.35 24.52
CA VAL A 75 8.86 0.78 25.59
C VAL A 75 9.21 2.24 25.35
N GLY A 76 8.76 3.13 26.23
CA GLY A 76 8.91 4.58 26.02
C GLY A 76 8.22 5.01 24.71
N GLU A 77 8.96 5.71 23.84
CA GLU A 77 8.49 6.15 22.52
C GLU A 77 8.66 5.08 21.41
N TYR A 78 9.22 3.91 21.74
CA TYR A 78 9.45 2.85 20.75
C TYR A 78 8.23 1.94 20.65
N SER A 79 7.60 1.93 19.47
CA SER A 79 6.45 1.09 19.12
C SER A 79 6.85 -0.02 18.16
N PRO A 80 6.73 -1.31 18.54
CA PRO A 80 6.95 -2.42 17.62
C PRO A 80 6.03 -2.39 16.39
N ASN A 81 4.76 -2.02 16.54
CA ASN A 81 3.86 -1.86 15.40
C ASN A 81 4.22 -0.65 14.54
N GLY A 82 4.64 0.45 15.16
CA GLY A 82 5.15 1.61 14.42
C GLY A 82 6.39 1.23 13.59
N ALA A 83 7.28 0.42 14.14
CA ALA A 83 8.43 -0.11 13.42
C ALA A 83 8.00 -1.05 12.28
N LEU A 84 7.01 -1.93 12.48
CA LEU A 84 6.44 -2.75 11.42
C LEU A 84 5.94 -1.90 10.25
N ASN A 85 5.10 -0.90 10.55
CA ASN A 85 4.49 -0.03 9.55
C ASN A 85 5.50 0.88 8.85
N VAL A 86 6.57 1.34 9.50
CA VAL A 86 7.58 2.18 8.84
C VAL A 86 8.58 1.34 8.04
N LEU A 87 9.05 0.23 8.60
CA LEU A 87 10.20 -0.50 8.07
C LEU A 87 9.81 -1.51 6.98
N ALA A 88 8.63 -2.13 7.05
CA ALA A 88 8.18 -3.00 5.97
C ALA A 88 8.02 -2.19 4.67
N CYS A 89 8.63 -2.65 3.58
CA CYS A 89 8.49 -2.03 2.27
C CYS A 89 7.78 -2.99 1.32
N ILE A 90 6.97 -2.45 0.41
CA ILE A 90 6.34 -3.19 -0.68
C ILE A 90 7.41 -3.93 -1.47
N GLY A 91 7.19 -5.22 -1.69
CA GLY A 91 8.14 -6.13 -2.33
C GLY A 91 9.13 -6.80 -1.37
N ASN A 92 9.17 -6.44 -0.08
CA ASN A 92 9.97 -7.19 0.88
C ASN A 92 9.46 -8.62 1.01
N GLU A 93 10.40 -9.55 1.07
CA GLU A 93 10.11 -10.95 1.34
C GLU A 93 9.58 -11.14 2.77
N ALA A 94 8.44 -11.80 2.85
CA ALA A 94 7.79 -12.25 4.07
C ALA A 94 7.83 -13.78 4.15
N THR A 95 8.12 -14.33 5.33
CA THR A 95 8.17 -15.77 5.56
C THR A 95 7.29 -16.12 6.75
N VAL A 96 6.43 -17.13 6.58
CA VAL A 96 5.66 -17.71 7.68
C VAL A 96 6.63 -18.49 8.59
N VAL A 97 6.69 -18.19 9.89
CA VAL A 97 7.64 -18.82 10.83
C VAL A 97 6.97 -19.65 11.93
N SER A 98 5.65 -19.75 11.92
CA SER A 98 4.83 -20.64 12.78
C SER A 98 3.73 -21.34 11.96
N GLY A 99 2.87 -22.11 12.62
CA GLY A 99 1.70 -22.71 11.99
C GLY A 99 2.03 -23.83 10.99
N GLU A 100 0.99 -24.27 10.28
CA GLU A 100 1.08 -25.33 9.28
C GLU A 100 1.76 -24.84 7.99
N ALA A 101 1.56 -23.57 7.63
CA ALA A 101 2.21 -22.92 6.48
C ALA A 101 3.68 -22.51 6.73
N LYS A 102 4.31 -22.93 7.83
CA LYS A 102 5.69 -22.54 8.17
C LYS A 102 6.66 -22.81 7.02
N GLY A 103 7.44 -21.78 6.68
CA GLY A 103 8.43 -21.81 5.60
C GLY A 103 7.89 -21.29 4.26
N ALA A 104 6.57 -21.11 4.13
CA ALA A 104 5.99 -20.44 2.98
C ALA A 104 6.50 -18.99 2.87
N ARG A 105 6.68 -18.54 1.63
CA ARG A 105 7.20 -17.20 1.30
C ARG A 105 6.15 -16.42 0.53
N GLY A 106 6.11 -15.13 0.81
CA GLY A 106 5.22 -14.16 0.18
C GLY A 106 5.89 -12.80 0.17
N TYR A 107 5.11 -11.76 -0.13
CA TYR A 107 5.61 -10.42 -0.32
C TYR A 107 4.71 -9.39 0.36
N VAL A 108 5.31 -8.37 0.95
CA VAL A 108 4.58 -7.18 1.42
C VAL A 108 3.98 -6.46 0.21
N THR A 109 2.69 -6.13 0.27
CA THR A 109 1.94 -5.54 -0.86
C THR A 109 1.42 -4.14 -0.58
N GLY A 110 1.28 -3.77 0.69
CA GLY A 110 0.78 -2.46 1.08
C GLY A 110 0.75 -2.28 2.59
N LYS A 111 0.30 -1.11 3.01
CA LYS A 111 0.11 -0.73 4.42
C LYS A 111 -1.23 -0.02 4.55
N HIS A 112 -1.90 -0.20 5.68
CA HIS A 112 -3.15 0.46 5.97
C HIS A 112 -3.07 1.22 7.30
N GLY A 113 -3.04 2.55 7.21
CA GLY A 113 -2.89 3.44 8.36
C GLY A 113 -4.17 3.56 9.18
N GLY A 114 -4.03 3.74 10.49
CA GLY A 114 -5.16 3.88 11.41
C GLY A 114 -5.47 2.58 12.16
N ILE A 115 -5.67 1.47 11.43
CA ILE A 115 -5.57 0.12 12.03
C ILE A 115 -4.10 -0.32 12.13
N ASP A 116 -3.22 0.32 11.34
CA ASP A 116 -1.77 0.11 11.32
C ASP A 116 -1.39 -1.34 10.99
N HIS A 117 -2.00 -1.86 9.92
CA HIS A 117 -1.70 -3.16 9.33
C HIS A 117 -0.67 -3.06 8.20
N VAL A 118 0.08 -4.13 8.03
CA VAL A 118 0.86 -4.41 6.82
C VAL A 118 0.22 -5.59 6.11
N MET A 119 -0.02 -5.48 4.81
CA MET A 119 -0.60 -6.55 4.00
C MET A 119 0.51 -7.37 3.35
N VAL A 120 0.36 -8.69 3.40
CA VAL A 120 1.28 -9.66 2.82
C VAL A 120 0.49 -10.62 1.94
N ASP A 121 0.93 -10.75 0.70
CA ASP A 121 0.34 -11.68 -0.24
C ASP A 121 1.17 -12.97 -0.32
N PHE A 122 0.47 -14.10 -0.32
CA PHE A 122 1.01 -15.45 -0.48
C PHE A 122 0.20 -16.19 -1.53
N GLU A 123 0.75 -17.26 -2.12
CA GLU A 123 0.01 -18.12 -3.05
C GLU A 123 -1.26 -18.73 -2.41
N PRO A 124 -2.31 -19.07 -3.18
CA PRO A 124 -3.63 -19.37 -2.61
C PRO A 124 -3.61 -20.58 -1.69
N ASP A 125 -2.83 -21.61 -2.02
CA ASP A 125 -2.65 -22.81 -1.18
C ASP A 125 -1.99 -22.49 0.15
N VAL A 126 -1.14 -21.46 0.22
CA VAL A 126 -0.57 -20.98 1.48
C VAL A 126 -1.65 -20.29 2.30
N LEU A 127 -2.46 -19.40 1.70
CA LEU A 127 -3.50 -18.66 2.40
C LEU A 127 -4.50 -19.58 3.11
N GLU A 128 -4.88 -20.70 2.49
CA GLU A 128 -5.77 -21.71 3.08
C GLU A 128 -5.19 -22.38 4.35
N ASN A 129 -3.87 -22.34 4.53
CA ASN A 129 -3.17 -22.96 5.65
C ASN A 129 -2.66 -21.93 6.69
N LEU A 130 -3.00 -20.65 6.52
CA LEU A 130 -2.68 -19.59 7.48
C LEU A 130 -3.76 -19.51 8.56
N LEU A 131 -3.33 -19.29 9.80
CA LEU A 131 -4.22 -19.01 10.91
C LEU A 131 -3.96 -17.61 11.48
N ILE A 132 -4.96 -17.07 12.17
CA ILE A 132 -4.75 -15.93 13.05
C ILE A 132 -3.64 -16.27 14.06
N ASP A 133 -2.84 -15.26 14.43
CA ASP A 133 -1.64 -15.35 15.26
C ASP A 133 -0.43 -16.02 14.60
N ASP A 134 -0.54 -16.52 13.35
CA ASP A 134 0.65 -17.01 12.66
C ASP A 134 1.66 -15.89 12.43
N LYS A 135 2.91 -16.17 12.81
CA LYS A 135 4.00 -15.21 12.82
C LYS A 135 4.59 -15.09 11.44
N ILE A 136 4.70 -13.86 10.97
CA ILE A 136 5.30 -13.51 9.69
C ILE A 136 6.58 -12.71 9.95
N LEU A 137 7.71 -13.25 9.49
CA LEU A 137 9.00 -12.58 9.50
C LEU A 137 9.23 -11.87 8.17
N ILE A 138 9.39 -10.57 8.21
CA ILE A 138 9.76 -9.74 7.06
C ILE A 138 11.25 -9.42 7.13
N LYS A 139 11.96 -9.65 6.03
CA LYS A 139 13.32 -9.13 5.82
C LYS A 139 13.23 -7.70 5.32
N SER A 140 12.96 -6.78 6.23
CA SER A 140 12.74 -5.36 5.95
C SER A 140 13.95 -4.73 5.25
N PHE A 141 13.73 -4.12 4.08
CA PHE A 141 14.77 -3.46 3.30
C PHE A 141 14.19 -2.37 2.38
N GLY A 142 14.71 -1.14 2.44
CA GLY A 142 14.32 -0.06 1.51
C GLY A 142 14.15 1.32 2.17
N VAL A 143 13.91 1.40 3.48
CA VAL A 143 13.87 2.70 4.17
C VAL A 143 15.23 3.40 4.08
N GLY A 144 15.23 4.65 3.62
CA GLY A 144 16.42 5.45 3.38
C GLY A 144 16.97 5.37 1.94
N LEU A 145 16.30 4.63 1.05
CA LEU A 145 16.65 4.56 -0.37
C LEU A 145 16.60 5.92 -1.05
N GLN A 146 17.61 6.23 -1.85
CA GLN A 146 17.75 7.48 -2.59
C GLN A 146 18.23 7.20 -4.02
N LEU A 147 17.77 8.02 -4.97
CA LEU A 147 18.19 7.99 -6.37
C LEU A 147 19.30 9.02 -6.57
N GLU A 148 20.51 8.58 -6.92
CA GLU A 148 21.65 9.51 -7.03
C GLU A 148 21.46 10.54 -8.14
N ALA A 149 20.87 10.13 -9.27
CA ALA A 149 20.64 11.00 -10.41
C ALA A 149 19.39 11.90 -10.26
N TYR A 150 18.53 11.62 -9.27
CA TYR A 150 17.26 12.32 -9.06
C TYR A 150 17.09 12.69 -7.57
N PRO A 151 17.96 13.55 -7.01
CA PRO A 151 17.92 13.88 -5.58
C PRO A 151 16.64 14.61 -5.13
N GLU A 152 15.90 15.20 -6.08
CA GLU A 152 14.61 15.85 -5.86
C GLU A 152 13.43 14.86 -5.74
N ILE A 153 13.64 13.58 -6.11
CA ILE A 153 12.67 12.51 -5.98
C ILE A 153 12.94 11.78 -4.67
N LYS A 154 11.98 11.82 -3.75
CA LYS A 154 12.02 10.98 -2.55
C LYS A 154 11.45 9.61 -2.87
N VAL A 155 12.15 8.57 -2.42
CA VAL A 155 11.73 7.18 -2.52
C VAL A 155 11.42 6.67 -1.12
N MET A 156 10.34 5.90 -0.97
CA MET A 156 9.94 5.31 0.30
C MET A 156 9.15 4.02 0.09
N ASN A 157 8.98 3.24 1.17
CA ASN A 157 8.09 2.07 1.22
C ASN A 157 8.27 1.02 0.11
N ILE A 158 9.41 0.97 -0.58
CA ILE A 158 9.66 0.06 -1.69
C ILE A 158 10.97 -0.70 -1.50
N ASP A 159 10.94 -2.00 -1.76
CA ASP A 159 12.13 -2.84 -1.82
C ASP A 159 13.02 -2.41 -3.02
N PRO A 160 14.34 -2.19 -2.83
CA PRO A 160 15.25 -1.87 -3.93
C PRO A 160 15.21 -2.89 -5.10
N GLY A 161 14.99 -4.17 -4.83
CA GLY A 161 14.81 -5.20 -5.85
C GLY A 161 13.51 -5.06 -6.64
N LEU A 162 12.42 -4.60 -6.01
CA LEU A 162 11.19 -4.26 -6.73
C LEU A 162 11.40 -3.02 -7.61
N LEU A 163 12.15 -2.02 -7.12
CA LEU A 163 12.49 -0.83 -7.89
C LEU A 163 13.23 -1.17 -9.20
N GLU A 164 14.05 -2.23 -9.22
CA GLU A 164 14.79 -2.66 -10.42
C GLU A 164 13.90 -3.25 -11.53
N ILE A 165 12.73 -3.80 -11.16
CA ILE A 165 11.80 -4.45 -12.10
C ILE A 165 10.56 -3.61 -12.41
N LEU A 166 10.35 -2.49 -11.72
CA LEU A 166 9.31 -1.52 -12.08
C LEU A 166 9.54 -0.96 -13.48
N SER A 167 8.44 -0.60 -14.15
CA SER A 167 8.45 0.05 -15.46
C SER A 167 8.99 1.49 -15.38
N ILE A 168 10.31 1.66 -15.25
CA ILE A 168 10.98 2.95 -15.08
C ILE A 168 11.93 3.25 -16.25
N LYS A 169 11.89 4.48 -16.78
CA LYS A 169 12.85 4.96 -17.79
C LYS A 169 13.50 6.27 -17.33
N GLN A 170 14.83 6.30 -17.37
CA GLN A 170 15.63 7.47 -17.00
C GLN A 170 15.60 8.52 -18.13
N GLY A 171 15.39 9.78 -17.77
CA GLY A 171 15.41 10.95 -18.64
C GLY A 171 15.66 12.24 -17.84
N SER A 172 15.26 13.39 -18.39
CA SER A 172 15.25 14.68 -17.65
C SER A 172 14.27 14.65 -16.48
N GLN A 173 13.18 13.92 -16.65
CA GLN A 173 12.27 13.45 -15.61
C GLN A 173 12.36 11.92 -15.52
N LEU A 174 12.04 11.37 -14.36
CA LEU A 174 11.94 9.93 -14.17
C LEU A 174 10.58 9.47 -14.68
N LYS A 175 10.56 8.73 -15.80
CA LYS A 175 9.32 8.19 -16.35
C LYS A 175 8.92 6.93 -15.62
N ILE A 176 7.73 6.90 -15.02
CA ILE A 176 7.25 5.76 -14.22
C ILE A 176 5.93 5.25 -14.81
N GLY A 177 5.88 3.95 -15.11
CA GLY A 177 4.69 3.27 -15.60
C GLY A 177 3.60 3.19 -14.53
N VAL A 178 2.41 3.70 -14.84
CA VAL A 178 1.24 3.70 -13.94
C VAL A 178 -0.01 3.28 -14.68
N THR A 179 -0.96 2.66 -13.99
CA THR A 179 -2.26 2.29 -14.56
C THR A 179 -3.20 3.48 -14.67
N HIS A 180 -3.13 4.38 -13.68
CA HIS A 180 -4.02 5.54 -13.56
C HIS A 180 -3.23 6.80 -13.22
N ILE A 181 -3.74 7.94 -13.70
CA ILE A 181 -3.26 9.29 -13.36
C ILE A 181 -4.49 10.07 -12.88
N LEU A 182 -4.52 10.44 -11.60
CA LEU A 182 -5.66 11.11 -10.97
C LEU A 182 -5.23 12.40 -10.24
N PRO A 183 -6.13 13.39 -10.09
CA PRO A 183 -5.79 14.64 -9.42
C PRO A 183 -5.93 14.54 -7.89
N ALA A 184 -5.11 15.31 -7.17
CA ALA A 184 -5.10 15.36 -5.71
C ALA A 184 -6.45 15.72 -5.07
N LYS A 185 -7.35 16.40 -5.80
CA LYS A 185 -8.71 16.73 -5.30
C LYS A 185 -9.56 15.50 -4.96
N LEU A 186 -9.20 14.32 -5.47
CA LEU A 186 -9.88 13.06 -5.16
C LEU A 186 -9.34 12.40 -3.90
N MET A 187 -8.23 12.88 -3.34
CA MET A 187 -7.63 12.26 -2.16
C MET A 187 -8.36 12.67 -0.89
N GLY A 188 -8.46 11.77 0.08
CA GLY A 188 -9.28 11.94 1.29
C GLY A 188 -8.58 11.49 2.57
N ALA A 189 -9.14 10.47 3.22
CA ALA A 189 -8.63 9.91 4.48
C ALA A 189 -7.13 9.63 4.40
N GLY A 190 -6.40 9.90 5.48
CA GLY A 190 -4.92 9.89 5.53
C GLY A 190 -4.29 11.29 5.40
N LEU A 191 -4.96 12.24 4.74
CA LEU A 191 -4.51 13.65 4.74
C LEU A 191 -4.38 14.19 6.17
N GLY A 192 -3.28 14.92 6.43
CA GLY A 192 -2.95 15.44 7.76
C GLY A 192 -2.09 14.50 8.62
N ASN A 193 -1.86 13.26 8.19
CA ASN A 193 -0.83 12.42 8.80
C ASN A 193 0.56 13.05 8.58
N VAL A 194 1.41 13.00 9.60
CA VAL A 194 2.75 13.61 9.58
C VAL A 194 3.78 12.79 8.80
N SER A 195 3.46 11.56 8.43
CA SER A 195 4.38 10.63 7.76
C SER A 195 3.68 9.76 6.72
N ALA A 196 4.14 9.85 5.47
CA ALA A 196 3.77 8.96 4.38
C ALA A 196 4.50 7.59 4.43
N HIS A 197 5.37 7.36 5.42
CA HIS A 197 6.11 6.09 5.56
C HIS A 197 5.29 4.97 6.22
N SER A 198 4.30 5.28 7.04
CA SER A 198 3.68 4.31 7.95
C SER A 198 2.29 3.84 7.53
N GLY A 199 1.80 4.21 6.36
CA GLY A 199 0.45 3.87 5.94
C GLY A 199 0.15 4.36 4.53
N ASP A 200 -1.11 4.72 4.32
CA ASP A 200 -1.72 5.06 3.06
C ASP A 200 -2.70 6.23 3.20
N TYR A 201 -3.28 6.63 2.06
CA TYR A 201 -4.32 7.63 1.98
C TYR A 201 -5.25 7.35 0.79
N ASP A 202 -6.50 7.78 0.91
CA ASP A 202 -7.59 7.18 0.14
C ASP A 202 -7.97 7.99 -1.10
N ILE A 203 -8.27 7.27 -2.19
CA ILE A 203 -8.92 7.83 -3.37
C ILE A 203 -10.44 7.81 -3.15
N GLN A 204 -11.06 8.97 -2.97
CA GLN A 204 -12.51 9.07 -2.78
C GLN A 204 -13.27 8.73 -4.07
N MET A 205 -14.30 7.88 -3.95
CA MET A 205 -15.07 7.37 -5.09
C MET A 205 -16.58 7.62 -4.93
N PHE A 206 -16.96 8.82 -4.50
CA PHE A 206 -18.38 9.18 -4.30
C PHE A 206 -18.98 10.05 -5.42
N ASP A 207 -18.16 10.49 -6.38
CA ASP A 207 -18.62 11.26 -7.55
C ASP A 207 -18.54 10.41 -8.83
N GLN A 208 -19.70 10.04 -9.39
CA GLN A 208 -19.78 9.18 -10.57
C GLN A 208 -19.07 9.78 -11.80
N LYS A 209 -19.06 11.11 -11.90
CA LYS A 209 -18.38 11.81 -12.99
C LYS A 209 -16.87 11.61 -12.88
N ALA A 210 -16.29 11.84 -11.69
CA ALA A 210 -14.87 11.56 -11.43
C ALA A 210 -14.51 10.09 -11.65
N ILE A 211 -15.34 9.14 -11.18
CA ILE A 211 -15.10 7.71 -11.41
C ILE A 211 -14.96 7.41 -12.90
N SER A 212 -15.88 7.94 -13.71
CA SER A 212 -15.89 7.71 -15.16
C SER A 212 -14.73 8.42 -15.87
N GLU A 213 -14.40 9.65 -15.46
CA GLU A 213 -13.34 10.48 -16.05
C GLU A 213 -11.94 9.87 -15.82
N TYR A 214 -11.70 9.31 -14.64
CA TYR A 214 -10.40 8.75 -14.26
C TYR A 214 -10.36 7.21 -14.25
N HIS A 215 -11.42 6.55 -14.73
CA HIS A 215 -11.53 5.08 -14.82
C HIS A 215 -11.31 4.35 -13.49
N LEU A 216 -11.75 4.96 -12.38
CA LEU A 216 -11.46 4.48 -11.03
C LEU A 216 -12.14 3.13 -10.73
N ASP A 217 -13.21 2.79 -11.44
CA ASP A 217 -13.91 1.51 -11.38
C ASP A 217 -13.05 0.33 -11.87
N SER A 218 -11.95 0.60 -12.58
CA SER A 218 -11.01 -0.40 -13.07
C SER A 218 -9.77 -0.61 -12.19
N LEU A 219 -9.68 0.08 -11.05
CA LEU A 219 -8.58 -0.08 -10.10
C LEU A 219 -8.50 -1.53 -9.57
N ARG A 220 -7.27 -2.04 -9.49
CA ARG A 220 -6.96 -3.36 -8.92
C ARG A 220 -6.02 -3.23 -7.73
N PHE A 221 -6.08 -4.18 -6.81
CA PHE A 221 -5.08 -4.28 -5.75
C PHE A 221 -3.69 -4.40 -6.36
N GLY A 222 -2.71 -3.68 -5.82
CA GLY A 222 -1.35 -3.66 -6.34
C GLY A 222 -1.13 -2.81 -7.60
N ASP A 223 -2.15 -2.12 -8.12
CA ASP A 223 -1.95 -1.18 -9.23
C ASP A 223 -1.03 -0.04 -8.80
N VAL A 224 -0.06 0.28 -9.64
CA VAL A 224 0.77 1.49 -9.48
C VAL A 224 0.00 2.66 -10.08
N VAL A 225 -0.20 3.73 -9.31
CA VAL A 225 -0.98 4.91 -9.71
C VAL A 225 -0.20 6.19 -9.49
N ALA A 226 -0.53 7.23 -10.25
CA ALA A 226 0.00 8.58 -10.07
C ALA A 226 -1.08 9.54 -9.57
N ILE A 227 -0.71 10.37 -8.61
CA ILE A 227 -1.55 11.41 -8.03
C ILE A 227 -0.87 12.75 -8.33
N MET A 228 -1.51 13.50 -9.21
CA MET A 228 -1.05 14.82 -9.65
C MET A 228 -1.38 15.87 -8.59
N ASP A 229 -0.50 16.85 -8.45
CA ASP A 229 -0.56 17.95 -7.48
C ASP A 229 -0.54 17.46 -6.02
N SER A 230 0.12 16.34 -5.76
CA SER A 230 0.29 15.75 -4.42
C SER A 230 1.77 15.62 -4.09
N ASP A 231 2.17 16.16 -2.93
CA ASP A 231 3.50 16.00 -2.36
C ASP A 231 3.40 15.16 -1.08
N ALA A 232 4.08 14.01 -1.09
CA ALA A 232 4.19 13.10 0.04
C ALA A 232 5.60 13.11 0.67
N SER A 233 6.36 14.21 0.53
CA SER A 233 7.75 14.26 0.98
C SER A 233 7.93 14.05 2.48
N TYR A 234 6.89 14.31 3.26
CA TYR A 234 6.76 14.05 4.69
C TYR A 234 5.36 13.50 4.95
N GLY A 235 4.40 14.34 5.33
CA GLY A 235 2.98 14.05 5.24
C GLY A 235 2.42 14.40 3.85
N TRP A 236 1.20 13.94 3.55
CA TRP A 236 0.52 14.25 2.29
C TRP A 236 -0.07 15.66 2.31
N ILE A 237 0.27 16.44 1.28
CA ILE A 237 -0.31 17.77 1.04
C ILE A 237 -0.67 17.95 -0.44
N TYR A 238 -1.59 18.87 -0.70
CA TYR A 238 -1.78 19.43 -2.03
C TYR A 238 -0.63 20.39 -2.35
N ARG A 239 -0.02 20.23 -3.53
CA ARG A 239 1.00 21.14 -4.04
C ARG A 239 1.00 21.07 -5.57
N GLU A 240 0.61 22.18 -6.19
CA GLU A 240 0.57 22.27 -7.66
C GLU A 240 1.93 21.94 -8.28
N GLY A 241 1.92 21.08 -9.30
CA GLY A 241 3.10 20.59 -10.00
C GLY A 241 3.84 19.45 -9.29
N ALA A 242 3.48 19.10 -8.05
CA ALA A 242 4.02 17.92 -7.40
C ALA A 242 3.40 16.63 -7.99
N VAL A 243 4.13 15.53 -7.90
CA VAL A 243 3.66 14.22 -8.38
C VAL A 243 4.01 13.17 -7.32
N THR A 244 3.00 12.43 -6.88
CA THR A 244 3.16 11.27 -5.99
C THR A 244 2.81 9.99 -6.75
N ILE A 245 3.62 8.95 -6.60
CA ILE A 245 3.35 7.60 -7.11
C ILE A 245 3.11 6.69 -5.92
N GLY A 246 2.08 5.86 -6.01
CA GLY A 246 1.74 4.90 -4.97
C GLY A 246 1.17 3.60 -5.52
N VAL A 247 0.87 2.68 -4.61
CA VAL A 247 0.31 1.36 -4.89
C VAL A 247 -1.04 1.22 -4.18
N ILE A 248 -2.04 0.71 -4.88
CA ILE A 248 -3.36 0.41 -4.31
C ILE A 248 -3.25 -0.72 -3.28
N ALA A 249 -3.54 -0.41 -2.03
CA ALA A 249 -3.29 -1.26 -0.86
C ALA A 249 -4.56 -1.98 -0.36
N HIS A 250 -5.70 -1.30 -0.33
CA HIS A 250 -6.98 -1.87 0.09
C HIS A 250 -8.15 -1.45 -0.83
N SER A 251 -9.33 -2.06 -0.62
CA SER A 251 -10.52 -1.84 -1.46
C SER A 251 -11.15 -0.47 -1.25
N ASN A 252 -12.15 -0.17 -2.08
CA ASN A 252 -13.06 0.95 -1.81
C ASN A 252 -13.74 0.85 -0.44
N SER A 253 -14.24 1.99 0.02
CA SER A 253 -14.98 2.15 1.26
C SER A 253 -16.31 2.83 0.97
N VAL A 254 -17.30 2.56 1.82
CA VAL A 254 -18.59 3.26 1.79
C VAL A 254 -18.57 4.56 2.59
N ILE A 255 -17.57 4.76 3.45
CA ILE A 255 -17.49 5.85 4.44
C ILE A 255 -17.08 7.16 3.77
N SER A 256 -17.77 8.26 4.09
CA SER A 256 -17.42 9.60 3.60
C SER A 256 -15.93 9.91 3.75
N GLY A 257 -15.29 10.33 2.66
CA GLY A 257 -13.87 10.68 2.66
C GLY A 257 -12.91 9.51 2.45
N HIS A 258 -13.40 8.28 2.40
CA HIS A 258 -12.60 7.07 2.21
C HIS A 258 -12.76 6.46 0.81
N GLY A 259 -11.94 5.45 0.50
CA GLY A 259 -11.94 4.71 -0.76
C GLY A 259 -10.73 3.79 -0.86
N PRO A 260 -10.26 3.41 -2.06
CA PRO A 260 -9.05 2.59 -2.18
C PRO A 260 -7.82 3.33 -1.67
N GLY A 261 -7.10 2.72 -0.72
CA GLY A 261 -5.90 3.29 -0.11
C GLY A 261 -4.68 3.19 -1.00
N VAL A 262 -3.83 4.21 -0.93
CA VAL A 262 -2.60 4.33 -1.72
C VAL A 262 -1.38 4.40 -0.81
N THR A 263 -0.58 3.34 -0.76
CA THR A 263 0.74 3.39 -0.11
C THR A 263 1.73 4.09 -1.03
N THR A 264 2.31 5.21 -0.59
CA THR A 264 3.24 6.01 -1.41
C THR A 264 4.58 5.31 -1.59
N ILE A 265 5.13 5.33 -2.81
CA ILE A 265 6.47 4.79 -3.13
C ILE A 265 7.44 5.81 -3.74
N PHE A 266 6.93 6.84 -4.43
CA PHE A 266 7.74 7.97 -4.92
C PHE A 266 6.98 9.28 -4.72
N THR A 267 7.73 10.37 -4.55
CA THR A 267 7.17 11.72 -4.64
C THR A 267 8.21 12.70 -5.14
N SER A 268 7.77 13.69 -5.92
CA SER A 268 8.56 14.83 -6.32
C SER A 268 7.77 16.10 -6.13
N SER A 269 8.29 16.98 -5.29
CA SER A 269 7.69 18.29 -5.02
C SER A 269 7.91 19.33 -6.14
N SER A 270 8.77 19.00 -7.11
CA SER A 270 9.18 19.83 -8.24
C SER A 270 8.78 19.24 -9.61
N GLY A 271 7.97 18.18 -9.63
CA GLY A 271 7.48 17.57 -10.87
C GLY A 271 8.56 16.82 -11.66
N LYS A 272 9.56 16.23 -11.00
CA LYS A 272 10.62 15.43 -11.65
C LYS A 272 10.18 14.01 -12.02
N ILE A 273 8.92 13.66 -11.80
CA ILE A 273 8.34 12.38 -12.18
C ILE A 273 7.38 12.64 -13.34
N GLU A 274 7.52 11.85 -14.41
CA GLU A 274 6.59 11.83 -15.54
C GLU A 274 5.81 10.50 -15.49
N PRO A 275 4.55 10.49 -15.04
CA PRO A 275 3.72 9.28 -15.10
C PRO A 275 3.44 8.90 -16.57
N VAL A 276 3.62 7.63 -16.89
CA VAL A 276 3.35 7.08 -18.24
C VAL A 276 2.34 5.95 -18.10
N LEU A 277 1.24 6.02 -18.85
CA LEU A 277 0.22 4.97 -18.80
C LEU A 277 0.79 3.61 -19.22
N ASN A 278 0.60 2.62 -18.36
CA ASN A 278 0.95 1.22 -18.55
C ASN A 278 -0.07 0.35 -17.79
N ARG A 279 -0.94 -0.36 -18.52
CA ARG A 279 -1.99 -1.22 -17.95
C ARG A 279 -1.44 -2.42 -17.16
N ASP A 280 -0.20 -2.80 -17.44
CA ASP A 280 0.46 -3.92 -16.79
C ASP A 280 1.24 -3.50 -15.53
N ALA A 281 1.20 -2.23 -15.15
CA ALA A 281 1.87 -1.71 -13.96
C ALA A 281 1.15 -2.11 -12.66
N ASN A 282 1.24 -3.40 -12.31
CA ASN A 282 0.62 -4.00 -11.13
C ASN A 282 1.62 -4.93 -10.41
N LEU A 283 1.62 -4.93 -9.08
CA LEU A 283 2.48 -5.78 -8.25
C LEU A 283 2.43 -7.26 -8.61
N LYS A 284 1.27 -7.79 -8.99
CA LYS A 284 1.12 -9.20 -9.43
C LYS A 284 2.09 -9.52 -10.57
N ASN A 285 2.19 -8.63 -11.55
CA ASN A 285 3.04 -8.81 -12.72
C ASN A 285 4.53 -8.66 -12.38
N TYR A 286 4.86 -7.92 -11.30
CA TYR A 286 6.23 -7.71 -10.88
C TYR A 286 6.74 -8.82 -9.94
N LEU A 287 5.92 -9.24 -8.97
CA LEU A 287 6.34 -10.15 -7.91
C LEU A 287 6.14 -11.64 -8.26
N TYR A 288 5.15 -11.95 -9.10
CA TYR A 288 4.81 -13.33 -9.49
C TYR A 288 5.04 -13.57 -10.98
N GLN A 289 6.14 -13.01 -11.52
CA GLN A 289 6.54 -13.20 -12.91
C GLN A 289 6.57 -14.71 -13.24
N LYS A 290 5.71 -15.11 -14.18
CA LYS A 290 5.81 -16.40 -14.88
C LYS A 290 6.71 -16.25 -16.10
#